data_AF-A0AAU5QPW3-F1
#
_entry.id   AF-A0AAU5QPW3-F1
#
_cell.length_a   1.000
_cell.length_b   1.000
_cell.length_c   1.000
_cell.angle_alpha   90.00
_cell.angle_beta   90.00
_cell.angle_gamma   90.00
#
_symmetry.space_group_name_H-M   'P 1'
#
loop_
_entity.id
_entity.type
_entity.pdbx_description
1 polymer ?
#
loop_
_entity_poly.entity_id
_entity_poly.type
_entity_poly.pdbx_seq_one_letter_code
_entity_poly.pdbx_strand_id
1 'polypeptide(L)'
;MERPVRVLPLHRLTRSVLSEREQREFDLAPPGRRQELFFRYWTVKEAYLKAIGSGMRFPMTACEFAVGTSRPALLSLAAGPEHARYTFRQWPVQRGGLLALAVQGRATIEQGSDVTVRVHLSGTDDERPQTARF
;
A
#
# COMPACT_ATOMS: atom_id res chain seq x y z
N MET A 1 -11.58 12.54 24.28
CA MET A 1 -11.72 11.09 24.57
C MET A 1 -10.62 10.39 23.79
N GLU A 2 -9.47 10.16 24.43
CA GLU A 2 -8.29 9.58 23.78
C GLU A 2 -8.52 8.08 23.55
N ARG A 3 -8.49 7.67 22.29
CA ARG A 3 -8.67 6.27 21.93
C ARG A 3 -7.38 5.55 22.33
N PRO A 4 -7.41 4.54 23.22
CA PRO A 4 -6.19 3.89 23.69
C PRO A 4 -5.40 3.33 22.51
N VAL A 5 -4.10 3.62 22.47
CA VAL A 5 -3.18 3.13 21.44
C VAL A 5 -3.22 1.61 21.48
N ARG A 6 -3.90 1.02 20.50
CA ARG A 6 -4.03 -0.43 20.40
C ARG A 6 -2.69 -0.98 19.94
N VAL A 7 -1.93 -1.60 20.86
CA VAL A 7 -0.71 -2.31 20.52
C VAL A 7 -1.11 -3.54 19.71
N LEU A 8 -0.97 -3.46 18.39
CA LEU A 8 -1.25 -4.58 17.50
C LEU A 8 -0.13 -5.62 17.66
N PRO A 9 -0.45 -6.91 17.81
CA PRO A 9 0.57 -7.97 17.85
C PRO A 9 1.13 -8.20 16.44
N LEU A 10 2.00 -7.30 15.99
CA LEU A 10 2.54 -7.26 14.62
C LEU A 10 3.11 -8.61 14.18
N HIS A 11 3.80 -9.31 15.08
CA HIS A 11 4.38 -10.63 14.83
C HIS A 11 3.37 -11.70 14.38
N ARG A 12 2.09 -11.60 14.78
CA ARG A 12 1.04 -12.52 14.31
C ARG A 12 0.51 -12.11 12.95
N LEU A 13 0.36 -10.80 12.74
CA LEU A 13 -0.18 -10.24 11.51
C LEU A 13 0.81 -10.37 10.35
N THR A 14 2.12 -10.32 10.60
CA THR A 14 3.12 -10.44 9.54
C THR A 14 2.98 -11.76 8.80
N ARG A 15 2.70 -12.87 9.50
CA ARG A 15 2.55 -14.20 8.89
C ARG A 15 1.36 -14.34 7.93
N SER A 16 0.30 -13.56 8.11
CA SER A 16 -0.88 -13.58 7.23
C SER A 16 -0.82 -12.53 6.12
N VAL A 17 0.10 -11.57 6.22
CA VAL A 17 0.18 -10.42 5.31
C VAL A 17 1.42 -10.51 4.42
N LEU A 18 2.59 -10.80 4.99
CA LEU A 18 3.88 -10.73 4.30
C LEU A 18 4.17 -12.03 3.55
N SER A 19 4.73 -11.92 2.35
CA SER A 19 5.36 -13.05 1.68
C SER A 19 6.65 -13.45 2.41
N GLU A 20 7.23 -14.60 2.06
CA GLU A 20 8.49 -15.02 2.67
C GLU A 20 9.63 -14.02 2.44
N ARG A 21 9.68 -13.39 1.27
CA ARG A 21 10.69 -12.35 0.97
C ARG A 21 10.48 -11.12 1.83
N GLU A 22 9.24 -10.63 1.92
CA GLU A 22 8.90 -9.45 2.71
C GLU A 22 9.07 -9.70 4.21
N GLN A 23 8.81 -10.92 4.68
CA GLN A 23 9.06 -11.34 6.05
C GLN A 23 10.56 -11.30 6.37
N ARG A 24 11.42 -11.76 5.46
CA ARG A 24 12.89 -11.62 5.62
C ARG A 24 13.31 -10.16 5.72
N GLU A 25 12.78 -9.29 4.88
CA GLU A 25 13.05 -7.85 4.95
C GLU A 25 12.56 -7.23 6.26
N PHE A 26 11.38 -7.62 6.73
CA PHE A 26 10.82 -7.19 8.00
C PHE A 26 11.69 -7.62 9.18
N ASP A 27 12.19 -8.86 9.19
CA ASP A 27 13.01 -9.39 10.27
C ASP A 27 14.39 -8.71 10.32
N LEU A 28 14.95 -8.35 9.16
CA LEU A 28 16.20 -7.59 9.05
C LEU A 28 16.05 -6.10 9.40
N ALA A 29 14.84 -5.55 9.35
CA ALA A 29 14.60 -4.14 9.65
C ALA A 29 14.83 -3.84 11.15
N PRO A 30 15.42 -2.66 11.48
CA PRO A 30 15.56 -2.22 12.87
C PRO A 30 14.21 -2.18 13.60
N PRO A 31 14.14 -2.51 14.91
CA PRO A 31 12.87 -2.58 15.65
C PRO A 31 11.99 -1.33 15.51
N GLY A 32 12.58 -0.13 15.51
CA GLY A 32 11.85 1.14 15.33
C GLY A 32 11.26 1.37 13.94
N ARG A 33 11.67 0.60 12.92
CA ARG A 33 11.18 0.69 11.54
C ARG A 33 10.19 -0.40 11.16
N ARG A 34 10.15 -1.50 11.93
CA ARG A 34 9.31 -2.68 11.63
C ARG A 34 7.83 -2.33 11.51
N GLN A 35 7.31 -1.52 12.43
CA GLN A 35 5.90 -1.10 12.40
C GLN A 35 5.55 -0.31 11.13
N GLU A 36 6.37 0.68 10.78
CA GLU A 36 6.20 1.46 9.55
C GLU A 36 6.28 0.56 8.30
N LEU A 37 7.27 -0.32 8.25
CA LEU A 37 7.48 -1.24 7.14
C LEU A 37 6.30 -2.20 6.95
N PHE A 38 5.77 -2.75 8.06
CA PHE A 38 4.56 -3.58 8.01
C PHE A 38 3.36 -2.80 7.43
N PHE A 39 3.12 -1.57 7.88
CA PHE A 39 2.01 -0.78 7.35
C PHE A 39 2.19 -0.40 5.88
N ARG A 40 3.43 -0.19 5.42
CA ARG A 40 3.72 -0.02 3.99
C ARG A 40 3.31 -1.24 3.18
N TYR A 41 3.66 -2.43 3.63
CA TYR A 41 3.22 -3.66 2.98
C TYR A 41 1.70 -3.87 3.05
N TRP A 42 1.13 -3.76 4.25
CA TRP A 42 -0.29 -4.05 4.45
C TRP A 42 -1.18 -3.11 3.63
N THR A 43 -0.91 -1.80 3.64
CA THR A 43 -1.76 -0.82 2.96
C THR A 43 -1.72 -0.96 1.44
N VAL A 44 -0.56 -1.21 0.82
CA VAL A 44 -0.51 -1.41 -0.64
C VAL A 44 -1.20 -2.71 -1.05
N LYS A 45 -1.03 -3.79 -0.28
CA LYS A 45 -1.72 -5.06 -0.53
C LYS A 45 -3.23 -4.91 -0.41
N GLU A 46 -3.71 -4.23 0.62
CA GLU A 46 -5.13 -3.89 0.78
C GLU A 46 -5.68 -3.08 -0.41
N ALA A 47 -4.95 -2.04 -0.84
CA ALA A 47 -5.35 -1.24 -1.99
C ALA A 47 -5.45 -2.09 -3.26
N TYR A 48 -4.49 -2.97 -3.47
CA TYR A 48 -4.46 -3.88 -4.61
C TYR A 48 -5.61 -4.90 -4.58
N LEU A 49 -5.82 -5.59 -3.45
CA LEU A 49 -6.90 -6.57 -3.30
C LEU A 49 -8.29 -5.95 -3.48
N LYS A 50 -8.46 -4.70 -3.05
CA LYS A 50 -9.67 -3.92 -3.33
C LYS A 50 -9.82 -3.61 -4.83
N ALA A 51 -8.73 -3.25 -5.49
CA ALA A 51 -8.75 -2.89 -6.91
C ALA A 51 -9.05 -4.08 -7.85
N ILE A 52 -8.66 -5.31 -7.49
CA ILE A 52 -8.98 -6.52 -8.26
C ILE A 52 -10.34 -7.15 -7.87
N GLY A 53 -11.06 -6.56 -6.91
CA GLY A 53 -12.37 -7.06 -6.47
C GLY A 53 -12.35 -8.41 -5.74
N SER A 54 -11.18 -8.92 -5.35
CA SER A 54 -11.04 -10.22 -4.67
C SER A 54 -11.45 -10.20 -3.19
N GLY A 55 -11.50 -9.00 -2.59
CA GLY A 55 -11.63 -8.86 -1.14
C GLY A 55 -10.53 -9.62 -0.39
N MET A 56 -10.85 -10.12 0.81
CA MET A 56 -9.92 -10.92 1.65
C MET A 56 -9.77 -12.38 1.20
N ARG A 57 -10.39 -12.80 0.08
CA ARG A 57 -10.34 -14.20 -0.37
C ARG A 57 -8.99 -14.58 -1.00
N PHE A 58 -8.27 -13.60 -1.53
CA PHE A 58 -6.93 -13.82 -2.07
C PHE A 58 -5.87 -13.67 -0.96
N PRO A 59 -4.97 -14.65 -0.76
CA PRO A 59 -3.99 -14.58 0.30
C PRO A 59 -3.01 -13.42 0.05
N MET A 60 -2.92 -12.47 1.00
CA MET A 60 -1.98 -11.35 0.91
C MET A 60 -0.52 -11.81 0.76
N THR A 61 -0.17 -12.95 1.37
CA THR A 61 1.15 -13.56 1.28
C THR A 61 1.54 -13.96 -0.15
N ALA A 62 0.57 -14.13 -1.05
CA ALA A 62 0.80 -14.45 -2.45
C ALA A 62 1.02 -13.22 -3.36
N CYS A 63 0.87 -12.00 -2.81
CA CYS A 63 1.27 -10.76 -3.48
C CYS A 63 2.64 -10.35 -2.96
N GLU A 64 3.61 -10.13 -3.83
CA GLU A 64 4.91 -9.60 -3.42
C GLU A 64 5.09 -8.17 -3.89
N PHE A 65 5.41 -7.25 -2.98
CA PHE A 65 5.67 -5.85 -3.31
C PHE A 65 7.10 -5.43 -2.96
N ALA A 66 7.67 -4.51 -3.73
CA ALA A 66 8.75 -3.66 -3.28
C ALA A 66 8.15 -2.38 -2.70
N VAL A 67 8.50 -2.05 -1.46
CA VAL A 67 8.10 -0.81 -0.78
C VAL A 67 9.34 0.00 -0.36
N GLY A 68 9.13 1.18 0.22
CA GLY A 68 10.21 2.07 0.69
C GLY A 68 10.29 3.38 -0.09
N THR A 69 9.59 3.48 -1.22
CA THR A 69 9.36 4.72 -1.95
C THR A 69 7.88 5.10 -1.93
N SER A 70 7.52 6.26 -2.50
CA SER A 70 6.11 6.65 -2.71
C SER A 70 5.44 5.93 -3.88
N ARG A 71 6.18 5.06 -4.59
CA ARG A 71 5.76 4.28 -5.76
C ARG A 71 6.10 2.80 -5.53
N PRO A 72 5.29 2.06 -4.76
CA PRO A 72 5.47 0.63 -4.62
C PRO A 72 5.37 -0.08 -5.97
N ALA A 73 6.03 -1.22 -6.09
CA ALA A 73 5.97 -2.05 -7.29
C ALA A 73 5.52 -3.46 -6.91
N LEU A 74 4.56 -4.02 -7.64
CA LEU A 74 4.22 -5.43 -7.53
C LEU A 74 5.30 -6.24 -8.26
N LEU A 75 5.99 -7.12 -7.54
CA LEU A 75 7.07 -7.95 -8.05
C LEU A 75 6.58 -9.30 -8.56
N SER A 76 5.60 -9.89 -7.87
CA SER A 76 5.06 -11.20 -8.20
C SER A 76 3.65 -11.37 -7.66
N LEU A 77 2.83 -12.16 -8.36
CA LEU A 77 1.57 -12.67 -7.87
C LEU A 77 1.44 -14.17 -8.17
N ALA A 78 0.86 -14.93 -7.26
CA ALA A 78 0.49 -16.31 -7.53
C ALA A 78 -0.66 -16.48 -8.57
N ALA A 79 -1.40 -15.42 -8.94
CA ALA A 79 -2.63 -15.53 -9.76
C ALA A 79 -2.48 -15.17 -11.25
N GLY A 80 -1.30 -14.81 -11.76
CA GLY A 80 -1.05 -14.62 -13.19
C GLY A 80 -0.45 -13.26 -13.60
N PRO A 81 -0.40 -12.94 -14.92
CA PRO A 81 0.29 -11.77 -15.44
C PRO A 81 -0.56 -10.49 -15.60
N GLU A 82 -1.87 -10.53 -15.31
CA GLU A 82 -2.78 -9.39 -15.52
C GLU A 82 -2.45 -8.14 -14.67
N HIS A 83 -1.52 -8.29 -13.72
CA HIS A 83 -1.22 -7.29 -12.69
C HIS A 83 -0.15 -6.29 -13.10
N ALA A 84 0.56 -6.53 -14.20
CA ALA A 84 1.42 -5.53 -14.86
C ALA A 84 0.64 -4.27 -15.28
N ARG A 85 -0.69 -4.34 -15.25
CA ARG A 85 -1.59 -3.22 -15.54
C ARG A 85 -1.81 -2.31 -14.35
N TYR A 86 -1.29 -2.59 -13.15
CA TYR A 86 -1.55 -1.76 -11.97
C TYR A 86 -0.38 -0.85 -11.62
N THR A 87 -0.69 0.43 -11.36
CA THR A 87 0.23 1.42 -10.81
C THR A 87 -0.14 1.70 -9.36
N PHE A 88 0.87 1.81 -8.50
CA PHE A 88 0.68 2.02 -7.06
C PHE A 88 1.26 3.34 -6.60
N ARG A 89 0.61 3.95 -5.61
CA ARG A 89 1.10 5.14 -4.92
C ARG A 89 0.82 5.06 -3.44
N GLN A 90 1.75 5.59 -2.65
CA GLN A 90 1.63 5.66 -1.20
C GLN A 90 2.01 7.04 -0.67
N TRP A 91 1.26 7.48 0.35
CA TRP A 91 1.47 8.75 1.03
C TRP A 91 1.31 8.60 2.54
N PRO A 92 2.20 9.19 3.34
CA PRO A 92 1.93 9.38 4.75
C PRO A 92 0.74 10.33 4.90
N VAL A 93 -0.12 10.06 5.88
CA VAL A 93 -1.21 10.97 6.27
C VAL A 93 -0.98 11.46 7.70
N GLN A 94 -1.69 12.52 8.09
CA GLN A 94 -1.59 13.07 9.44
C GLN A 94 -1.80 11.99 10.51
N ARG A 95 -1.15 12.17 11.68
CA ARG A 95 -1.19 11.24 12.82
C ARG A 95 -0.58 9.85 12.56
N GLY A 96 0.38 9.76 11.64
CA GLY A 96 1.17 8.54 11.42
C GLY A 96 0.44 7.45 10.64
N GLY A 97 -0.67 7.77 9.97
CA GLY A 97 -1.33 6.85 9.06
C GLY A 97 -0.61 6.76 7.71
N LEU A 98 -1.00 5.77 6.90
CA LEU A 98 -0.50 5.59 5.54
C LEU A 98 -1.68 5.32 4.60
N LEU A 99 -1.72 6.06 3.49
CA LEU A 99 -2.68 5.87 2.40
C LEU A 99 -1.97 5.17 1.24
N ALA A 100 -2.64 4.20 0.64
CA ALA A 100 -2.19 3.54 -0.58
C ALA A 100 -3.30 3.56 -1.63
N LEU A 101 -2.90 3.72 -2.89
CA LEU A 101 -3.79 3.63 -4.05
C LEU A 101 -3.21 2.63 -5.05
N ALA A 102 -4.10 1.81 -5.61
CA ALA A 102 -3.82 0.94 -6.75
C ALA A 102 -4.76 1.35 -7.89
N VAL A 103 -4.21 1.60 -9.07
CA VAL A 103 -4.97 2.02 -10.25
C VAL A 103 -4.64 1.10 -11.40
N GLN A 104 -5.67 0.54 -12.06
CA GLN A 104 -5.48 -0.22 -13.29
C GLN A 104 -5.31 0.73 -14.47
N GLY A 105 -4.14 0.74 -15.09
CA GLY A 105 -3.88 1.37 -16.38
C GLY A 105 -4.64 0.65 -17.49
N ARG A 106 -5.33 1.43 -18.33
CA ARG A 106 -5.90 0.92 -19.58
C ARG A 106 -4.78 0.77 -20.60
N ALA A 107 -4.55 -0.45 -21.09
CA ALA A 107 -3.78 -0.64 -22.30
C ALA A 107 -4.60 -0.07 -23.46
N THR A 108 -4.20 1.11 -23.95
CA THR A 108 -4.75 1.82 -25.13
C THR A 108 -6.22 2.25 -25.05
N ILE A 109 -6.46 3.57 -25.03
CA ILE A 109 -6.99 4.36 -26.14
C ILE A 109 -6.61 5.84 -25.89
N GLU A 110 -6.08 6.45 -26.95
CA GLU A 110 -5.85 7.87 -27.25
C GLU A 110 -5.98 8.91 -26.12
N GLN A 111 -4.89 9.68 -25.94
CA GLN A 111 -4.77 10.91 -25.14
C GLN A 111 -5.15 10.77 -23.64
N GLY A 112 -4.10 10.71 -22.83
CA GLY A 112 -4.15 10.50 -21.39
C GLY A 112 -5.10 11.45 -20.68
N SER A 113 -6.14 10.88 -20.09
CA SER A 113 -6.90 11.55 -19.04
C SER A 113 -6.03 11.49 -17.78
N ASP A 114 -5.34 12.59 -17.45
CA ASP A 114 -4.59 12.73 -16.20
C ASP A 114 -5.52 12.45 -15.00
N VAL A 115 -5.34 11.31 -14.34
CA VAL A 115 -6.06 11.03 -13.08
C VAL A 115 -5.38 11.82 -11.97
N THR A 116 -5.92 12.99 -11.65
CA THR A 116 -5.43 13.79 -10.52
C THR A 116 -6.06 13.31 -9.22
N VAL A 117 -5.26 12.69 -8.37
CA VAL A 117 -5.68 12.34 -7.00
C VAL A 117 -5.37 13.52 -6.09
N ARG A 118 -6.41 14.11 -5.49
CA ARG A 118 -6.27 15.10 -4.41
C ARG A 118 -6.55 14.42 -3.08
N VAL A 119 -5.53 14.35 -2.23
CA VAL A 119 -5.68 13.86 -0.86
C VAL A 119 -6.01 15.06 0.02
N HIS A 120 -7.27 15.17 0.45
CA HIS A 120 -7.70 16.17 1.41
C HIS A 120 -7.55 15.60 2.82
N LEU A 121 -6.59 16.12 3.59
CA LEU A 121 -6.40 15.75 4.98
C LEU A 121 -7.20 16.74 5.83
N SER A 122 -8.37 16.32 6.32
CA SER A 122 -9.22 17.19 7.15
C SER A 122 -8.59 17.39 8.53
N GLY A 123 -7.87 18.50 8.69
CA GLY A 123 -7.28 18.95 9.94
C GLY A 123 -6.41 20.19 9.69
N THR A 124 -6.99 21.37 9.91
CA THR A 124 -6.34 22.71 10.02
C THR A 124 -4.91 22.58 10.58
N ASP A 125 -3.80 22.99 9.96
CA ASP A 125 -3.48 24.15 9.11
C ASP A 125 -2.38 23.72 8.10
N ASP A 126 -2.33 24.32 6.90
CA ASP A 126 -1.48 23.97 5.73
C ASP A 126 -2.05 22.85 4.81
N GLU A 127 -3.18 23.14 4.16
CA GLU A 127 -3.69 22.40 3.00
C GLU A 127 -2.74 22.57 1.80
N ARG A 128 -1.67 21.78 1.73
CA ARG A 128 -0.96 21.57 0.46
C ARG A 128 -1.48 20.32 -0.23
N PRO A 129 -2.29 20.45 -1.30
CA PRO A 129 -2.67 19.30 -2.11
C PRO A 129 -1.39 18.66 -2.68
N GLN A 130 -1.14 17.40 -2.35
CA GLN A 130 -0.12 16.63 -3.04
C GLN A 130 -0.70 16.14 -4.36
N THR A 131 -0.40 16.87 -5.44
CA THR A 131 -0.78 16.47 -6.80
C THR A 131 0.10 15.31 -7.27
N ALA A 132 -0.55 14.23 -7.66
CA ALA A 132 0.08 13.03 -8.15
C ALA A 132 -0.37 12.77 -9.59
N ARG A 133 0.57 12.81 -10.54
CA ARG A 133 0.34 12.35 -11.91
C ARG A 133 0.57 10.83 -11.99
N PHE A 134 -0.29 10.14 -12.76
CA PHE A 134 -0.30 8.69 -12.96
C PHE A 134 0.02 8.36 -14.40
#